data_AF-A0A1A8PFC2-F1
#
_entry.id   AF-A0A1A8PFC2-F1
#
_cell.length_a   1.000
_cell.length_b   1.000
_cell.length_c   1.000
_cell.angle_alpha   90.00
_cell.angle_beta   90.00
_cell.angle_gamma   90.00
#
_symmetry.space_group_name_H-M   'P 1'
#
loop_
_entity.id
_entity.type
_entity.pdbx_description
1 polymer ?
#
loop_
_entity_poly.entity_id
_entity_poly.type
_entity_poly.pdbx_seq_one_letter_code
_entity_poly.pdbx_strand_id
1 'polypeptide(L)'
;MRTLEEVQATLQIAKLNEEDLNPTIHCLSFGENVSSADYCLMELDDTLCKHIEAGQSLVIRGDKDERAVLCSCDKTYDLRIANTSNLLLFVPGCKTPDQLPVTQDRACVAHAEIWGFCNSYWEPRKQRPKLKKLKKLLMENPYAGVPLAGQEESKENRYTMQDLLERIQASEEEIKNHLVTIHACQIDGCWCG
;
A
#
# COMPACT_ATOMS: atom_id res chain seq x y z
N MET A 1 24.34 -6.39 -25.36
CA MET A 1 22.99 -5.95 -25.78
C MET A 1 22.66 -6.65 -27.09
N ARG A 2 21.43 -7.14 -27.28
CA ARG A 2 21.06 -7.85 -28.51
C ARG A 2 20.92 -6.91 -29.70
N THR A 3 21.40 -7.32 -30.87
CA THR A 3 21.28 -6.55 -32.13
C THR A 3 20.06 -6.98 -32.94
N LEU A 4 19.66 -6.17 -33.93
CA LEU A 4 18.55 -6.51 -34.84
C LEU A 4 18.79 -7.83 -35.58
N GLU A 5 20.03 -8.10 -35.99
CA GLU A 5 20.42 -9.31 -36.72
C GLU A 5 20.22 -10.57 -35.87
N GLU A 6 20.58 -10.53 -34.58
CA GLU A 6 20.37 -11.64 -33.64
C GLU A 6 18.90 -11.91 -33.39
N VAL A 7 18.09 -10.84 -33.34
CA VAL A 7 16.64 -10.95 -33.17
C VAL A 7 15.99 -11.55 -34.41
N GLN A 8 16.38 -11.12 -35.61
CA GLN A 8 15.90 -11.69 -36.87
C GLN A 8 16.29 -13.17 -37.01
N ALA A 9 17.53 -13.53 -36.66
CA ALA A 9 17.95 -14.93 -36.62
C ALA A 9 17.09 -15.76 -35.65
N THR A 10 16.73 -15.20 -34.49
CA THR A 10 15.84 -15.86 -33.53
C THR A 10 14.41 -16.03 -34.07
N LEU A 11 13.87 -15.03 -34.77
CA LEU A 11 12.56 -15.09 -35.43
C LEU A 11 12.49 -16.20 -36.49
N GLN A 12 13.55 -16.33 -37.29
CA GLN A 12 13.67 -17.39 -38.31
C GLN A 12 13.70 -18.79 -37.68
N ILE A 13 14.44 -18.96 -36.57
CA ILE A 13 14.46 -20.23 -35.83
C ILE A 13 13.08 -20.53 -35.22
N ALA A 14 12.40 -19.50 -34.71
CA ALA A 14 11.09 -19.61 -34.08
C ALA A 14 9.93 -19.81 -35.08
N LYS A 15 10.18 -19.71 -36.40
CA LYS A 15 9.18 -19.79 -37.48
C LYS A 15 8.02 -18.81 -37.30
N LEU A 16 8.33 -17.61 -36.82
CA LEU A 16 7.35 -16.53 -36.68
C LEU A 16 7.32 -15.69 -37.95
N ASN A 17 6.12 -15.33 -38.41
CA ASN A 17 5.96 -14.42 -39.54
C ASN A 17 6.15 -12.97 -39.06
N GLU A 18 7.01 -12.21 -39.74
CA GLU A 18 7.25 -10.81 -39.41
C GLU A 18 6.02 -9.92 -39.66
N GLU A 19 5.15 -10.31 -40.59
CA GLU A 19 3.91 -9.59 -40.92
C GLU A 19 2.85 -9.63 -39.79
N ASP A 20 2.92 -10.65 -38.92
CA ASP A 20 2.04 -10.83 -37.77
C ASP A 20 2.57 -10.10 -36.51
N LEU A 21 3.75 -9.49 -36.59
CA LEU A 21 4.46 -8.90 -35.45
C LEU A 21 4.54 -7.38 -35.54
N ASN A 22 4.61 -6.74 -34.37
CA ASN A 22 4.90 -5.31 -34.31
C ASN A 22 6.37 -5.05 -34.70
N PRO A 23 6.65 -3.94 -35.39
CA PRO A 23 8.00 -3.58 -35.83
C PRO A 23 8.94 -3.25 -34.65
N THR A 24 8.40 -2.91 -33.48
CA THR A 24 9.22 -2.65 -32.28
C THR A 24 9.40 -3.93 -31.48
N ILE A 25 10.66 -4.33 -31.32
CA ILE A 25 11.06 -5.53 -30.59
C ILE A 25 11.65 -5.13 -29.25
N HIS A 26 10.97 -5.50 -28.16
CA HIS A 26 11.42 -5.22 -26.81
C HIS A 26 12.35 -6.34 -26.30
N CYS A 27 13.63 -6.02 -26.14
CA CYS A 27 14.59 -6.89 -25.47
C CYS A 27 14.61 -6.58 -23.98
N LEU A 28 14.09 -7.52 -23.17
CA LEU A 28 14.09 -7.42 -21.72
C LEU A 28 15.39 -7.96 -21.14
N SER A 29 16.02 -7.20 -20.26
CA SER A 29 17.17 -7.63 -19.46
C SER A 29 16.97 -7.29 -18.00
N PHE A 30 17.51 -8.11 -17.10
CA PHE A 30 17.54 -7.79 -15.67
C PHE A 30 18.60 -6.70 -15.44
N GLY A 31 18.23 -5.62 -14.74
CA GLY A 31 19.19 -4.63 -14.27
C GLY A 31 20.14 -5.22 -13.20
N GLU A 32 21.21 -4.50 -12.86
CA GLU A 32 22.23 -5.00 -11.92
C GLU A 32 21.70 -5.14 -10.47
N ASN A 33 20.62 -4.44 -10.10
CA ASN A 33 20.06 -4.40 -8.74
C ASN A 33 18.63 -4.95 -8.66
N VAL A 34 18.27 -5.96 -9.45
CA VAL A 34 16.91 -6.51 -9.40
C VAL A 34 16.72 -7.36 -8.15
N SER A 35 15.99 -6.81 -7.19
CA SER A 35 15.53 -7.47 -5.97
C SER A 35 14.01 -7.63 -6.00
N SER A 36 13.52 -8.76 -5.49
CA SER A 36 12.09 -8.98 -5.31
C SER A 36 11.52 -8.28 -4.06
N ALA A 37 12.36 -7.67 -3.24
CA ALA A 37 11.97 -7.12 -1.94
C ALA A 37 11.80 -5.59 -1.95
N ASP A 38 12.33 -4.92 -2.98
CA ASP A 38 12.43 -3.45 -2.97
C ASP A 38 11.12 -2.77 -3.39
N TYR A 39 10.27 -3.50 -4.12
CA TYR A 39 9.01 -3.01 -4.64
C TYR A 39 7.87 -3.93 -4.19
N CYS A 40 6.72 -3.32 -3.94
CA CYS A 40 5.50 -4.04 -3.65
C CYS A 40 4.33 -3.41 -4.40
N LEU A 41 3.44 -4.26 -4.91
CA LEU A 41 2.22 -3.81 -5.57
C LEU A 41 1.09 -3.68 -4.57
N MET A 42 0.28 -2.64 -4.74
CA MET A 42 -0.97 -2.47 -4.02
C MET A 42 -2.07 -2.15 -5.02
N GLU A 43 -3.14 -2.92 -4.99
CA GLU A 43 -4.36 -2.65 -5.75
C GLU A 43 -5.10 -1.50 -5.05
N LEU A 44 -5.46 -0.45 -5.79
CA LEU A 44 -6.18 0.69 -5.26
C LEU A 44 -7.51 0.81 -5.99
N ASP A 45 -8.60 0.98 -5.22
CA ASP A 45 -9.89 1.30 -5.80
C ASP A 45 -9.95 2.77 -6.24
N ASP A 46 -10.93 3.13 -7.08
CA ASP A 46 -11.09 4.51 -7.56
C ASP A 46 -11.15 5.54 -6.44
N THR A 47 -11.63 5.14 -5.25
CA THR A 47 -11.69 6.03 -4.09
C THR A 47 -10.32 6.33 -3.52
N LEU A 48 -9.47 5.31 -3.35
CA LEU A 48 -8.09 5.47 -2.89
C LEU A 48 -7.22 6.16 -3.94
N CYS A 49 -7.42 5.88 -5.23
CA CYS A 49 -6.72 6.59 -6.32
C CYS A 49 -6.98 8.09 -6.24
N LYS A 50 -8.26 8.52 -6.20
CA LYS A 50 -8.63 9.93 -6.07
C LYS A 50 -8.10 10.57 -4.78
N HIS A 51 -8.03 9.81 -3.70
CA HIS A 51 -7.49 10.27 -2.42
C HIS A 51 -6.01 10.63 -2.55
N ILE A 52 -5.21 9.76 -3.17
CA ILE A 52 -3.78 9.99 -3.41
C ILE A 52 -3.58 11.12 -4.42
N GLU A 53 -4.36 11.15 -5.50
CA GLU A 53 -4.32 12.22 -6.52
C GLU A 53 -4.65 13.60 -5.93
N ALA A 54 -5.53 13.65 -4.93
CA ALA A 54 -5.85 14.87 -4.18
C ALA A 54 -4.73 15.29 -3.20
N GLY A 55 -3.63 14.55 -3.13
CA GLY A 55 -2.51 14.82 -2.22
C GLY A 55 -2.74 14.35 -0.79
N GLN A 56 -3.74 13.50 -0.55
CA GLN A 56 -4.02 12.95 0.77
C GLN A 56 -3.14 11.71 1.02
N SER A 57 -2.68 11.54 2.25
CA SER A 57 -1.79 10.45 2.65
C SER A 57 -2.56 9.25 3.19
N LEU A 58 -2.13 8.04 2.82
CA LEU A 58 -2.58 6.80 3.44
C LEU A 58 -1.54 6.35 4.48
N VAL A 59 -2.01 5.82 5.60
CA VAL A 59 -1.16 5.40 6.72
C VAL A 59 -1.39 3.93 7.00
N ILE A 60 -0.31 3.15 7.04
CA ILE A 60 -0.37 1.75 7.46
C ILE A 60 -0.23 1.71 8.99
N ARG A 61 -1.20 1.08 9.66
CA ARG A 61 -1.27 0.96 11.12
C ARG A 61 -1.38 -0.50 11.52
N GLY A 62 -0.71 -0.90 12.59
CA GLY A 62 -0.76 -2.27 13.11
C GLY A 62 0.26 -2.48 14.21
N ASP A 63 -0.15 -3.18 15.27
CA ASP A 63 0.75 -3.62 16.34
C ASP A 63 1.57 -4.84 15.89
N LYS A 64 2.66 -5.16 16.59
CA LYS A 64 3.57 -6.29 16.25
C LYS A 64 2.87 -7.63 16.20
N ASP A 65 1.86 -7.82 17.05
CA ASP A 65 1.09 -9.05 17.17
C ASP A 65 -0.21 -9.03 16.33
N GLU A 66 -0.43 -7.99 15.53
CA GLU A 66 -1.66 -7.83 14.76
C GLU A 66 -1.43 -7.64 13.26
N ARG A 67 -2.50 -7.81 12.49
CA ARG A 67 -2.46 -7.57 11.04
C ARG A 67 -2.41 -6.09 10.75
N ALA A 68 -1.54 -5.68 9.83
CA ALA A 68 -1.53 -4.30 9.34
C ALA A 68 -2.85 -3.95 8.63
N VAL A 69 -3.34 -2.75 8.88
CA VAL A 69 -4.47 -2.12 8.19
C VAL A 69 -3.99 -0.85 7.50
N LEU A 70 -4.61 -0.52 6.37
CA LEU A 70 -4.41 0.73 5.66
C LEU A 70 -5.52 1.70 6.09
N CYS A 71 -5.15 2.84 6.65
CA CYS A 71 -6.07 3.86 7.10
C CYS A 71 -5.95 5.10 6.21
N SER A 72 -7.09 5.55 5.72
CA SER A 72 -7.28 6.90 5.19
C SER A 72 -7.66 7.85 6.34
N CYS A 73 -8.01 9.10 6.02
CA CYS A 73 -8.49 10.04 7.04
C CYS A 73 -9.80 9.56 7.71
N ASP A 74 -10.71 8.98 6.93
CA ASP A 74 -12.07 8.62 7.35
C ASP A 74 -12.29 7.11 7.48
N LYS A 75 -11.60 6.28 6.69
CA LYS A 75 -11.86 4.83 6.59
C LYS A 75 -10.67 3.94 6.87
N THR A 76 -10.97 2.73 7.33
CA THR A 76 -10.01 1.64 7.53
C THR A 76 -10.19 0.50 6.52
N TYR A 77 -9.06 -0.02 6.04
CA TYR A 77 -8.96 -1.08 5.06
C TYR A 77 -8.06 -2.21 5.60
N ASP A 78 -8.51 -3.45 5.54
CA ASP A 78 -7.71 -4.65 5.85
C ASP A 78 -6.74 -4.91 4.69
N LEU A 79 -5.45 -5.06 4.96
CA LEU A 79 -4.45 -5.38 3.95
C LEU A 79 -4.35 -6.89 3.78
N ARG A 80 -4.60 -7.39 2.57
CA ARG A 80 -4.46 -8.82 2.24
C ARG A 80 -3.44 -9.03 1.14
N ILE A 81 -2.60 -10.05 1.30
CA ILE A 81 -1.69 -10.46 0.24
C ILE A 81 -2.43 -11.43 -0.68
N ALA A 82 -2.52 -11.08 -1.96
CA ALA A 82 -2.95 -11.97 -3.02
C ALA A 82 -1.71 -12.50 -3.75
N ASN A 83 -1.49 -13.81 -3.68
CA ASN A 83 -0.42 -14.47 -4.43
C ASN A 83 -0.90 -14.79 -5.85
N THR A 84 -0.06 -14.51 -6.83
CA THR A 84 -0.31 -14.82 -8.24
C THR A 84 0.59 -15.97 -8.68
N SER A 85 0.07 -16.88 -9.49
CA SER A 85 0.91 -17.90 -10.16
C SER A 85 1.85 -17.29 -11.20
N ASN A 86 1.53 -16.08 -11.66
CA ASN A 86 2.30 -15.35 -12.66
C ASN A 86 3.28 -14.40 -11.97
N LEU A 87 4.46 -14.29 -12.57
CA LEU A 87 5.47 -13.31 -12.19
C LEU A 87 5.14 -11.96 -12.83
N LEU A 88 4.93 -10.94 -12.02
CA LEU A 88 4.70 -9.56 -12.45
C LEU A 88 6.06 -8.87 -12.56
N LEU A 89 6.41 -8.37 -13.75
CA LEU A 89 7.68 -7.70 -14.01
C LEU A 89 7.47 -6.18 -14.07
N PHE A 90 8.35 -5.41 -13.41
CA PHE A 90 8.36 -3.96 -13.50
C PHE A 90 9.31 -3.52 -14.59
N VAL A 91 8.75 -3.01 -15.68
CA VAL A 91 9.52 -2.60 -16.86
C VAL A 91 9.05 -1.22 -17.31
N PRO A 92 9.49 -0.13 -16.64
CA PRO A 92 9.02 1.23 -16.94
C PRO A 92 9.38 1.70 -18.36
N GLY A 93 10.42 1.11 -18.97
CA GLY A 93 10.81 1.38 -20.36
C GLY A 93 10.04 0.58 -21.41
N CYS A 94 9.16 -0.34 -21.03
CA CYS A 94 8.39 -1.15 -21.97
C CYS A 94 7.18 -0.38 -22.48
N LYS A 95 7.04 -0.29 -23.81
CA LYS A 95 5.90 0.36 -24.44
C LYS A 95 4.88 -0.69 -24.88
N THR A 96 3.62 -0.44 -24.58
CA THR A 96 2.52 -1.26 -25.13
C THR A 96 2.28 -0.93 -26.60
N PRO A 97 1.63 -1.83 -27.37
CA PRO A 97 1.29 -1.56 -28.77
C PRO A 97 0.58 -0.22 -28.99
N ASP A 98 -0.30 0.19 -28.07
CA ASP A 98 -1.04 1.46 -28.13
C ASP A 98 -0.14 2.70 -27.96
N GLN A 99 1.03 2.56 -27.34
CA GLN A 99 2.00 3.63 -27.11
C GLN A 99 3.07 3.70 -28.20
N LEU A 100 3.09 2.72 -29.11
CA LEU A 100 4.02 2.71 -30.23
C LEU A 100 3.47 3.56 -31.38
N PRO A 101 4.32 4.37 -32.03
CA PRO A 101 3.89 5.12 -33.19
C PRO A 101 3.50 4.16 -34.32
N VAL A 102 2.26 4.30 -34.82
CA VAL A 102 1.66 3.48 -35.90
C VAL A 102 2.49 3.51 -37.21
N THR A 103 3.36 4.51 -37.36
CA THR A 103 4.10 4.81 -38.59
C THR A 103 5.54 4.31 -38.60
N GLN A 104 5.90 3.35 -37.77
CA GLN A 104 7.27 2.83 -37.71
C GLN A 104 7.46 1.68 -38.71
N ASP A 105 7.76 2.03 -39.96
CA ASP A 105 7.96 1.09 -41.08
C ASP A 105 9.23 0.22 -40.94
N ARG A 106 10.15 0.60 -40.04
CA ARG A 106 11.41 -0.11 -39.81
C ARG A 106 11.42 -0.83 -38.47
N ALA A 107 11.82 -2.09 -38.51
CA ALA A 107 12.05 -2.88 -37.31
C ALA A 107 13.08 -2.20 -36.40
N CYS A 108 12.72 -1.97 -35.14
CA CYS A 108 13.57 -1.29 -34.15
C CYS A 108 13.65 -2.13 -32.88
N VAL A 109 14.86 -2.31 -32.36
CA VAL A 109 15.07 -3.00 -31.08
C VAL A 109 15.08 -1.97 -29.97
N ALA A 110 14.11 -2.05 -29.06
CA ALA A 110 14.05 -1.29 -27.83
C ALA A 110 14.56 -2.18 -26.69
N HIS A 111 15.58 -1.73 -25.97
CA HIS A 111 16.03 -2.42 -24.77
C HIS A 111 15.33 -1.83 -23.56
N ALA A 112 14.75 -2.69 -22.73
CA ALA A 112 14.10 -2.27 -21.51
C ALA A 112 14.59 -3.13 -20.34
N GLU A 113 14.93 -2.45 -19.25
CA GLU A 113 15.42 -3.10 -18.05
C GLU A 113 14.26 -3.43 -17.12
N ILE A 114 14.28 -4.67 -16.62
CA ILE A 114 13.43 -5.10 -15.53
C ILE A 114 14.01 -4.49 -14.26
N TRP A 115 13.22 -3.67 -13.57
CA TRP A 115 13.60 -3.02 -12.31
C TRP A 115 13.32 -3.89 -11.09
N GLY A 116 12.34 -4.78 -11.21
CA GLY A 116 11.88 -5.62 -10.10
C GLY A 116 10.86 -6.63 -10.59
N PHE A 117 10.52 -7.56 -9.70
CA PHE A 117 9.44 -8.50 -9.94
C PHE A 117 8.72 -8.84 -8.65
N CYS A 118 7.42 -9.11 -8.76
CA CYS A 118 6.59 -9.57 -7.65
C CYS A 118 5.76 -10.77 -8.08
N ASN A 119 5.50 -11.68 -7.15
CA ASN A 119 4.54 -12.78 -7.30
C ASN A 119 3.31 -12.60 -6.39
N SER A 120 3.16 -11.41 -5.82
CA SER A 120 2.05 -11.05 -4.96
C SER A 120 1.79 -9.56 -4.98
N TYR A 121 0.57 -9.17 -4.61
CA TYR A 121 0.17 -7.78 -4.43
C TYR A 121 -0.73 -7.64 -3.21
N TRP A 122 -0.78 -6.44 -2.65
CA TRP A 122 -1.65 -6.09 -1.53
C TRP A 122 -3.01 -5.62 -2.03
N GLU A 123 -4.07 -6.20 -1.50
CA GLU A 123 -5.44 -5.82 -1.76
C GLU A 123 -6.04 -5.20 -0.48
N PRO A 124 -6.26 -3.88 -0.44
CA PRO A 124 -6.94 -3.20 0.66
C PRO A 124 -8.45 -3.44 0.58
N ARG A 125 -9.01 -4.12 1.57
CA ARG A 125 -10.46 -4.36 1.68
C ARG A 125 -11.09 -3.49 2.73
N LYS A 126 -12.09 -2.69 2.35
CA LYS A 126 -12.89 -1.88 3.29
C LYS A 126 -13.40 -2.77 4.43
N GLN A 127 -13.06 -2.41 5.67
CA GLN A 127 -13.47 -3.15 6.85
C GLN A 127 -13.97 -2.19 7.92
N ARG A 128 -14.87 -2.67 8.79
CA ARG A 128 -15.21 -1.93 10.01
C ARG A 128 -14.00 -1.86 10.95
N PRO A 129 -13.71 -0.70 11.54
CA PRO A 129 -12.58 -0.52 12.44
C PRO A 129 -12.76 -1.37 13.69
N LYS A 130 -11.67 -1.99 14.16
CA LYS A 130 -11.69 -2.87 15.34
C LYS A 130 -11.49 -2.07 16.61
N LEU A 131 -12.53 -1.35 17.03
CA LEU A 131 -12.49 -0.40 18.16
C LEU A 131 -12.70 -1.07 19.53
N LYS A 132 -12.73 -2.41 19.59
CA LYS A 132 -12.83 -3.15 20.86
C LYS A 132 -11.62 -2.87 21.78
N LYS A 133 -10.43 -2.73 21.20
CA LYS A 133 -9.21 -2.37 21.92
C LYS A 133 -9.29 -0.97 22.54
N LEU A 134 -9.82 0.02 21.80
CA LEU A 134 -10.00 1.38 22.31
C LEU A 134 -10.81 1.39 23.61
N LYS A 135 -11.95 0.68 23.63
CA LYS A 135 -12.78 0.57 24.84
C LYS A 135 -12.03 -0.09 25.99
N LYS A 136 -11.25 -1.15 25.73
CA LYS A 136 -10.47 -1.83 26.76
C LYS A 136 -9.39 -0.92 27.36
N LEU A 137 -8.60 -0.24 26.50
CA LEU A 137 -7.54 0.68 26.93
C LEU A 137 -8.08 1.84 27.77
N LEU A 138 -9.24 2.37 27.40
CA LEU A 138 -9.87 3.46 28.14
C LEU A 138 -10.53 2.99 29.44
N MET A 139 -11.13 1.78 29.46
CA MET A 139 -11.67 1.18 30.69
C MET A 139 -10.59 0.76 31.69
N GLU A 140 -9.33 0.63 31.28
CA GLU A 140 -8.20 0.44 32.18
C GLU A 140 -7.87 1.75 32.95
N ASN A 141 -8.40 2.91 32.52
CA ASN A 141 -8.31 4.21 33.22
C ASN A 141 -9.67 4.91 33.27
N PRO A 142 -10.61 4.42 34.09
CA PRO A 142 -11.84 5.15 34.35
C PRO A 142 -11.48 6.47 35.03
N TYR A 143 -12.10 7.56 34.58
CA TYR A 143 -11.92 8.85 35.24
C TYR A 143 -12.40 8.78 36.70
N ALA A 144 -11.48 8.93 37.66
CA ALA A 144 -11.76 8.78 39.08
C ALA A 144 -12.26 10.07 39.78
N GLY A 145 -12.46 11.17 39.03
CA GLY A 145 -12.84 12.48 39.56
C GLY A 145 -11.64 13.39 39.84
N VAL A 146 -11.92 14.62 40.29
CA VAL A 146 -10.88 15.61 40.61
C VAL A 146 -10.02 15.09 41.77
N PRO A 147 -8.68 15.01 41.62
CA PRO A 147 -7.82 14.51 42.68
C PRO A 147 -7.95 15.37 43.94
N LEU A 148 -8.30 14.73 45.05
CA LEU A 148 -8.23 15.36 46.37
C LEU A 148 -6.76 15.71 46.66
N ALA A 149 -6.52 16.89 47.25
CA ALA A 149 -5.18 17.41 47.50
C ALA A 149 -4.26 16.36 48.16
N GLY A 150 -3.25 15.89 47.43
CA GLY A 150 -2.25 14.93 47.91
C GLY A 150 -2.33 13.52 47.31
N GLN A 151 -3.28 13.21 46.43
CA GLN A 151 -3.25 11.98 45.63
C GLN A 151 -2.52 12.22 44.30
N GLU A 152 -1.41 11.52 44.08
CA GLU A 152 -0.78 11.45 42.76
C GLU A 152 -1.71 10.66 41.83
N GLU A 153 -2.27 11.32 40.81
CA GLU A 153 -2.92 10.62 39.73
C GLU A 153 -1.90 9.70 39.07
N SER A 154 -2.16 8.40 39.03
CA SER A 154 -1.31 7.43 38.35
C SER A 154 -1.22 7.79 36.86
N LYS A 155 -0.09 8.39 36.46
CA LYS A 155 0.20 8.76 35.07
C LYS A 155 0.52 7.55 34.18
N GLU A 156 0.64 6.36 34.75
CA GLU A 156 1.20 5.18 34.07
C GLU A 156 0.42 4.75 32.82
N ASN A 157 -0.86 5.12 32.66
CA ASN A 157 -1.68 4.64 31.55
C ASN A 157 -2.51 5.74 30.85
N ARG A 158 -2.00 6.98 30.77
CA ARG A 158 -2.63 8.03 29.96
C ARG A 158 -2.27 7.85 28.47
N TYR A 159 -3.27 7.82 27.60
CA TYR A 159 -3.06 7.70 26.15
C TYR A 159 -3.38 9.01 25.44
N THR A 160 -2.43 9.53 24.67
CA THR A 160 -2.68 10.64 23.75
C THR A 160 -3.42 10.15 22.50
N MET A 161 -3.98 11.07 21.72
CA MET A 161 -4.57 10.70 20.41
C MET A 161 -3.54 9.97 19.53
N GLN A 162 -2.27 10.38 19.57
CA GLN A 162 -1.22 9.75 18.79
C GLN A 162 -0.94 8.32 19.27
N ASP A 163 -0.88 8.08 20.59
CA ASP A 163 -0.73 6.73 21.15
C ASP A 163 -1.91 5.81 20.75
N LEU A 164 -3.13 6.36 20.75
CA LEU A 164 -4.31 5.65 20.31
C LEU A 164 -4.22 5.30 18.82
N LEU A 165 -3.77 6.22 17.98
CA LEU A 165 -3.60 5.99 16.53
C LEU A 165 -2.51 4.94 16.23
N GLU A 166 -1.45 4.88 17.05
CA GLU A 166 -0.37 3.89 16.87
C GLU A 166 -0.80 2.48 17.32
N ARG A 167 -1.64 2.38 18.36
CA ARG A 167 -2.07 1.08 18.92
C ARG A 167 -3.38 0.54 18.35
N ILE A 168 -4.20 1.39 17.70
CA ILE A 168 -5.54 1.02 17.24
C ILE A 168 -5.61 0.98 15.72
N GLN A 169 -6.19 -0.11 15.24
CA GLN A 169 -6.48 -0.36 13.82
C GLN A 169 -7.74 0.37 13.36
N ALA A 170 -7.65 1.70 13.27
CA ALA A 170 -8.76 2.54 12.85
C ALA A 170 -8.25 3.84 12.21
N SER A 171 -9.10 4.52 11.45
CA SER A 171 -8.85 5.88 10.97
C SER A 171 -8.93 6.88 12.13
N GLU A 172 -8.39 8.08 11.92
CA GLU A 172 -8.46 9.12 12.95
C GLU A 172 -9.91 9.54 13.25
N GLU A 173 -10.73 9.69 12.21
CA GLU A 173 -12.14 10.02 12.38
C GLU A 173 -12.92 8.89 13.06
N GLU A 174 -12.64 7.63 12.74
CA GLU A 174 -13.29 6.48 13.38
C GLU A 174 -12.98 6.40 14.88
N ILE A 175 -11.75 6.71 15.28
CA ILE A 175 -11.35 6.78 16.69
C ILE A 175 -12.09 7.94 17.38
N LYS A 176 -12.08 9.14 16.79
CA LYS A 176 -12.80 10.31 17.33
C LYS A 176 -14.29 10.04 17.52
N ASN A 177 -14.95 9.48 16.51
CA ASN A 177 -16.37 9.16 16.57
C ASN A 177 -16.68 8.12 17.66
N HIS A 178 -15.80 7.14 17.84
CA HIS A 178 -15.98 6.13 18.87
C HIS A 178 -15.69 6.66 20.28
N LEU A 179 -14.73 7.56 20.43
CA LEU A 179 -14.46 8.27 21.70
C LEU A 179 -15.70 9.05 22.17
N VAL A 180 -16.38 9.75 21.25
CA VAL A 180 -17.65 10.44 21.53
C VAL A 180 -18.74 9.42 21.93
N THR A 181 -18.82 8.29 21.22
CA THR A 181 -19.84 7.25 21.49
C THR A 181 -19.69 6.63 22.89
N ILE A 182 -18.46 6.43 23.34
CA ILE A 182 -18.16 5.89 24.68
C ILE A 182 -18.11 6.96 25.77
N HIS A 183 -18.40 8.22 25.45
CA HIS A 183 -18.33 9.37 26.36
C HIS A 183 -16.94 9.56 27.01
N ALA A 184 -15.88 9.20 26.27
CA ALA A 184 -14.52 9.41 26.72
C ALA A 184 -14.21 10.91 26.80
N CYS A 185 -13.52 11.30 27.86
CA CYS A 185 -13.15 12.69 28.11
C CYS A 185 -11.65 12.90 27.86
N GLN A 186 -11.30 14.08 27.33
CA GLN A 186 -9.92 14.49 27.19
C GLN A 186 -9.51 15.36 28.39
N ILE A 187 -8.52 14.91 29.16
CA ILE A 187 -7.98 15.59 30.34
C ILE A 187 -6.47 15.70 30.18
N ASP A 188 -5.94 16.93 30.27
CA ASP A 188 -4.50 17.22 30.06
C ASP A 188 -3.92 16.65 28.76
N GLY A 189 -4.70 16.68 27.66
CA GLY A 189 -4.28 16.13 26.36
C GLY A 189 -4.36 14.60 26.24
N CYS A 190 -4.80 13.91 27.29
CA CYS A 190 -4.92 12.46 27.36
C CYS A 190 -6.40 12.01 27.36
N TRP A 191 -6.70 10.85 26.80
CA TRP A 191 -8.06 10.29 26.76
C TRP A 191 -8.31 9.34 27.93
N CYS A 192 -9.45 9.53 28.61
CA CYS A 192 -9.94 8.70 29.72
C CYS A 192 -11.34 8.15 29.41
N GLY A 193 -11.64 6.95 29.90
CA GLY A 193 -12.91 6.24 29.67
C GLY A 193 -13.96 6.43 30.74
#